data_AF-C5DHM2-F1
#
_entry.id   AF-C5DHM2-F1
#
_cell.length_a   1.000
_cell.length_b   1.000
_cell.length_c   1.000
_cell.angle_alpha   90.00
_cell.angle_beta   90.00
_cell.angle_gamma   90.00
#
_symmetry.space_group_name_H-M   'P 1'
#
loop_
_entity.id
_entity.type
_entity.pdbx_description
1 polymer ?
#
loop_
_entity_poly.entity_id
_entity_poly.type
_entity_poly.pdbx_seq_one_letter_code
_entity_poly.pdbx_strand_id
1 'polypeptide(L)'
;MSKPSVLKGCLESLVALEKTKRIPKKPSCDASPLISNFENWSGKPRKLYLRDARSMKRQGLPYELNSNMFAQLLASPMRLDKITRVRAPKELLVQIKLRKADTDISAARGKPFELRPSFGMERGHPTSYVSNSVALVHKYASSAMKWLPSSANSTIRHINQADVATQPEWYSQAYTEQMLGSLREALSSTLMHLGKAPESDPRDVIIVCNPQLPAISLRKSENPFIALATTVLNLYPIKDPELEKVVNNRDIELCSSKHRSLCFLIYRLLAFQADRII
;
A
#
# COMPACT_ATOMS: atom_id res chain seq x y z
N MET A 1 -29.30 -8.30 49.17
CA MET A 1 -29.88 -8.50 47.83
C MET A 1 -29.53 -9.91 47.37
N SER A 2 -30.54 -10.76 47.19
CA SER A 2 -30.35 -12.18 46.86
C SER A 2 -29.70 -12.31 45.48
N LYS A 3 -28.61 -13.09 45.39
CA LYS A 3 -28.03 -13.44 44.10
C LYS A 3 -29.10 -14.18 43.28
N PRO A 4 -29.28 -13.83 41.99
CA PRO A 4 -30.40 -14.30 41.20
C PRO A 4 -30.32 -15.83 41.06
N SER A 5 -31.35 -16.50 41.57
CA SER A 5 -31.52 -17.96 41.60
C SER A 5 -31.29 -18.63 40.23
N VAL A 6 -31.50 -17.88 39.14
CA VAL A 6 -31.27 -18.29 37.76
C VAL A 6 -29.83 -18.75 37.49
N LEU A 7 -28.82 -18.06 38.06
CA LEU A 7 -27.42 -18.44 37.86
C LEU A 7 -27.05 -19.72 38.60
N LYS A 8 -27.67 -19.98 39.76
CA LYS A 8 -27.43 -21.19 40.55
C LYS A 8 -27.95 -22.43 39.81
N GLY A 9 -29.15 -22.36 39.22
CA GLY A 9 -29.70 -23.44 38.40
C GLY A 9 -28.86 -23.75 37.16
N CYS A 10 -28.31 -22.71 36.51
CA CYS A 10 -27.44 -22.90 35.35
C CYS A 10 -26.13 -23.60 35.71
N LEU A 11 -25.49 -23.20 36.81
CA LEU A 11 -24.25 -23.84 37.30
C LEU A 11 -24.50 -25.28 37.76
N GLU A 12 -25.57 -25.55 38.49
CA GLU A 12 -25.94 -26.91 38.90
C GLU A 12 -26.24 -27.79 37.68
N SER A 13 -26.86 -27.25 36.63
CA SER A 13 -27.10 -28.00 35.39
C SER A 13 -25.80 -28.36 34.64
N LEU A 14 -24.80 -27.45 34.64
CA LEU A 14 -23.50 -27.69 34.04
C LEU A 14 -22.69 -28.73 34.82
N VAL A 15 -22.71 -28.66 36.15
CA VAL A 15 -22.03 -29.63 37.02
C VAL A 15 -22.73 -31.00 36.98
N ALA A 16 -24.06 -31.04 36.89
CA ALA A 16 -24.80 -32.29 36.73
C ALA A 16 -24.47 -32.99 35.39
N LEU A 17 -24.22 -32.22 34.33
CA LEU A 17 -23.82 -32.75 33.03
C LEU A 17 -22.41 -33.38 33.05
N GLU A 18 -21.51 -32.96 33.93
CA GLU A 18 -20.17 -33.57 34.08
C GLU A 18 -20.22 -35.03 34.56
N LYS A 19 -21.31 -35.48 35.21
CA LYS A 19 -21.44 -36.88 35.63
C LYS A 19 -21.83 -37.83 34.52
N THR A 20 -22.28 -37.32 33.38
CA THR A 20 -22.38 -38.17 32.19
C THR A 20 -21.01 -38.23 31.53
N LYS A 21 -20.28 -39.33 31.79
CA LYS A 21 -19.05 -39.72 31.08
C LYS A 21 -19.37 -39.93 29.58
N ARG A 22 -19.66 -38.85 28.86
CA ARG A 22 -19.70 -38.84 27.41
C ARG A 22 -18.26 -38.95 26.95
N ILE A 23 -17.87 -40.19 26.65
CA ILE A 23 -16.63 -40.49 25.95
C ILE A 23 -16.65 -39.64 24.68
N PRO A 24 -15.76 -38.64 24.52
CA PRO A 24 -15.79 -37.76 23.38
C PRO A 24 -15.57 -38.61 22.11
N LYS A 25 -16.57 -38.61 21.23
CA LYS A 25 -16.52 -39.36 19.99
C LYS A 25 -15.45 -38.74 19.11
N LYS A 26 -14.49 -39.54 18.63
CA LYS A 26 -13.50 -39.11 17.63
C LYS A 26 -14.27 -38.55 16.42
N PRO A 27 -14.07 -37.28 16.03
CA PRO A 27 -14.77 -36.72 14.88
C PRO A 27 -14.39 -37.49 13.62
N SER A 28 -15.37 -37.78 12.76
CA SER A 28 -15.24 -38.60 11.55
C SER A 28 -14.66 -37.83 10.36
N CYS A 29 -13.65 -36.99 10.60
CA CYS A 29 -13.00 -36.17 9.59
C CYS A 29 -11.55 -36.62 9.38
N ASP A 30 -11.12 -36.77 8.13
CA ASP A 30 -9.75 -37.20 7.79
C ASP A 30 -8.68 -36.21 8.26
N ALA A 31 -9.05 -34.93 8.34
CA ALA A 31 -8.22 -33.87 8.88
C ALA A 31 -8.93 -33.17 10.03
N SER A 32 -8.21 -33.00 11.14
CA SER A 32 -8.72 -32.29 12.33
C SER A 32 -9.13 -30.86 11.94
N PRO A 33 -10.30 -30.36 12.39
CA PRO A 33 -10.71 -28.97 12.21
C PRO A 33 -9.70 -27.97 12.77
N LEU A 34 -8.93 -28.39 13.78
CA LEU A 34 -7.82 -27.61 14.34
C LEU A 34 -6.68 -27.38 13.32
N ILE A 35 -6.53 -28.28 12.35
CA ILE A 35 -5.53 -28.19 11.28
C ILE A 35 -6.11 -27.44 10.08
N SER A 36 -7.33 -27.79 9.64
CA SER A 36 -7.93 -27.19 8.44
C SER A 36 -8.26 -25.71 8.61
N ASN A 37 -8.65 -25.30 9.83
CA ASN A 37 -8.99 -23.91 10.13
C ASN A 37 -7.96 -23.21 11.04
N PHE A 38 -6.74 -23.74 11.16
CA PHE A 38 -5.70 -23.14 12.01
C PHE A 38 -5.47 -21.65 11.70
N GLU A 39 -5.59 -21.27 10.43
CA GLU A 39 -5.50 -19.88 9.94
C GLU A 39 -6.52 -18.94 10.58
N ASN A 40 -7.78 -19.38 10.72
CA ASN A 40 -8.86 -18.57 11.30
C ASN A 40 -8.66 -18.35 12.81
N TRP A 41 -8.15 -19.36 13.53
CA TRP A 41 -8.04 -19.28 14.99
C TRP A 41 -6.68 -18.77 15.49
N SER A 42 -5.59 -19.08 14.77
CA SER A 42 -4.25 -18.69 15.21
C SER A 42 -3.89 -17.23 14.87
N GLY A 43 -4.63 -16.62 13.94
CA GLY A 43 -4.33 -15.28 13.41
C GLY A 43 -2.96 -15.18 12.71
N LYS A 44 -2.28 -16.31 12.46
CA LYS A 44 -0.96 -16.35 11.84
C LYS A 44 -1.12 -16.54 10.32
N PRO A 45 -0.53 -15.68 9.48
CA PRO A 45 -0.59 -15.83 8.04
C PRO A 45 0.09 -17.15 7.61
N ARG A 46 -0.47 -17.81 6.58
CA ARG A 46 0.15 -18.98 5.94
C ARG A 46 1.60 -18.65 5.60
N LYS A 47 2.56 -19.23 6.33
CA LYS A 47 3.91 -19.40 5.78
C LYS A 47 3.78 -20.44 4.69
N LEU A 48 4.06 -20.05 3.44
CA LEU A 48 4.22 -20.99 2.34
C LEU A 48 5.44 -21.87 2.67
N TYR A 49 5.20 -22.98 3.38
CA TYR A 49 6.20 -24.02 3.60
C TYR A 49 6.34 -24.80 2.31
N LEU A 50 7.25 -24.36 1.44
CA LEU A 50 7.62 -25.10 0.25
C LEU A 50 8.62 -26.17 0.67
N ARG A 51 8.20 -27.44 0.59
CA ARG A 51 8.99 -28.60 1.07
C ARG A 51 10.31 -28.81 0.32
N ASP A 52 10.37 -28.45 -0.95
CA ASP A 52 11.57 -28.64 -1.77
C ASP A 52 11.94 -27.34 -2.45
N ALA A 53 13.09 -26.85 -2.03
CA ALA A 53 13.71 -25.69 -2.60
C ALA A 53 13.91 -25.80 -4.12
N ARG A 54 14.31 -26.99 -4.58
CA ARG A 54 14.66 -27.26 -5.97
C ARG A 54 13.43 -27.34 -6.86
N SER A 55 12.25 -27.63 -6.31
CA SER A 55 11.00 -27.65 -7.08
C SER A 55 10.68 -26.26 -7.66
N MET A 56 10.89 -25.19 -6.88
CA MET A 56 10.70 -23.81 -7.39
C MET A 56 11.69 -23.45 -8.51
N LYS A 57 12.97 -23.85 -8.35
CA LYS A 57 14.00 -23.62 -9.38
C LYS A 57 13.64 -24.35 -10.68
N ARG A 58 13.09 -25.57 -10.58
CA ARG A 58 12.56 -26.34 -11.72
C ARG A 58 11.33 -25.69 -12.37
N GLN A 59 10.50 -25.00 -11.61
CA GLN A 59 9.37 -24.23 -12.13
C GLN A 59 9.75 -22.83 -12.65
N GLY A 60 11.03 -22.44 -12.57
CA GLY A 60 11.48 -21.10 -12.95
C GLY A 60 10.91 -19.99 -12.07
N LEU A 61 10.35 -20.32 -10.90
CA LEU A 61 9.86 -19.35 -9.94
C LEU A 61 11.07 -18.76 -9.20
N PRO A 62 11.24 -17.43 -9.19
CA PRO A 62 12.38 -16.81 -8.53
C PRO A 62 12.33 -17.15 -7.04
N TYR A 63 13.49 -17.60 -6.55
CA TYR A 63 13.73 -17.81 -5.12
C TYR A 63 13.48 -16.57 -4.29
N GLU A 64 13.66 -15.42 -4.94
CA GLU A 64 13.83 -14.14 -4.30
C GLU A 64 12.60 -13.30 -4.56
N LEU A 65 11.57 -13.45 -3.72
CA LEU A 65 10.50 -12.44 -3.62
C LEU A 65 11.06 -11.03 -3.39
N ASN A 66 12.31 -10.94 -2.91
CA ASN A 66 13.07 -9.71 -2.79
C ASN A 66 13.32 -9.00 -4.12
N SER A 67 13.30 -9.67 -5.27
CA SER A 67 13.39 -8.98 -6.57
C SER A 67 12.03 -8.59 -7.13
N ASN A 68 10.93 -9.14 -6.60
CA ASN A 68 9.60 -8.81 -7.08
C ASN A 68 9.10 -7.49 -6.47
N MET A 69 8.88 -6.49 -7.32
CA MET A 69 8.38 -5.16 -6.95
C MET A 69 7.11 -5.22 -6.07
N PHE A 70 6.14 -6.06 -6.44
CA PHE A 70 4.87 -6.18 -5.72
C PHE A 70 5.04 -6.85 -4.37
N ALA A 71 5.86 -7.90 -4.29
CA ALA A 71 6.17 -8.54 -3.02
C ALA A 71 6.81 -7.54 -2.04
N GLN A 72 7.70 -6.67 -2.52
CA GLN A 72 8.29 -5.61 -1.71
C GLN A 72 7.26 -4.55 -1.26
N LEU A 73 6.34 -4.13 -2.14
CA LEU A 73 5.26 -3.20 -1.79
C LEU A 73 4.38 -3.79 -0.68
N LEU A 74 3.99 -5.06 -0.83
CA LEU A 74 3.15 -5.80 0.11
C LEU A 74 3.85 -6.14 1.42
N ALA A 75 5.18 -6.31 1.40
CA ALA A 75 5.98 -6.52 2.59
C ALA A 75 6.20 -5.24 3.42
N SER A 76 5.83 -4.06 2.90
CA SER A 76 6.01 -2.81 3.62
C SER A 76 5.16 -2.76 4.90
N PRO A 77 5.61 -2.06 5.97
CA PRO A 77 4.89 -2.04 7.24
C PRO A 77 3.43 -1.62 7.09
N MET A 78 2.54 -2.42 7.68
CA MET A 78 1.11 -2.13 7.69
C MET A 78 0.82 -0.84 8.48
N ARG A 79 -0.04 0.00 7.94
CA ARG A 79 -0.53 1.25 8.52
C ARG A 79 -2.05 1.32 8.42
N LEU A 80 -2.67 1.99 9.37
CA LEU A 80 -4.11 2.23 9.35
C LEU A 80 -4.40 3.38 8.39
N ASP A 81 -5.20 3.09 7.37
CA ASP A 81 -5.81 4.11 6.53
C ASP A 81 -6.92 4.83 7.32
N LYS A 82 -6.78 6.15 7.48
CA LYS A 82 -7.73 6.98 8.23
C LYS A 82 -9.08 7.15 7.52
N ILE A 83 -9.14 6.95 6.21
CA ILE A 83 -10.38 7.04 5.43
C ILE A 83 -11.16 5.73 5.56
N THR A 84 -10.57 4.62 5.11
CA THR A 84 -11.27 3.33 5.02
C THR A 84 -11.26 2.54 6.33
N ARG A 85 -10.40 2.90 7.29
CA ARG A 85 -10.14 2.14 8.54
C ARG A 85 -9.56 0.73 8.31
N VAL A 86 -9.13 0.43 7.09
CA VAL A 86 -8.43 -0.81 6.75
C VAL A 86 -6.94 -0.64 7.00
N ARG A 87 -6.25 -1.73 7.36
CA ARG A 87 -4.79 -1.74 7.40
C ARG A 87 -4.25 -2.09 6.03
N ALA A 88 -3.37 -1.23 5.51
CA ALA A 88 -2.70 -1.46 4.23
C ALA A 88 -1.18 -1.23 4.37
N PRO A 89 -0.36 -1.84 3.50
CA PRO A 89 1.07 -1.56 3.45
C PRO A 89 1.32 -0.07 3.24
N LYS A 90 2.27 0.53 3.98
CA LYS A 90 2.52 1.98 3.96
C LYS A 90 2.80 2.53 2.56
N GLU A 91 3.40 1.72 1.67
CA GLU A 91 3.78 2.18 0.33
C GLU A 91 2.57 2.39 -0.58
N LEU A 92 1.43 1.77 -0.25
CA LEU A 92 0.14 1.90 -0.93
C LEU A 92 -0.73 3.04 -0.37
N LEU A 93 -0.21 3.80 0.58
CA LEU A 93 -0.93 4.88 1.25
C LEU A 93 -0.20 6.21 1.04
N VAL A 94 -0.97 7.30 1.11
CA VAL A 94 -0.42 8.65 1.15
C VAL A 94 -0.13 9.01 2.59
N GLN A 95 1.12 9.40 2.84
CA GLN A 95 1.51 9.92 4.14
C GLN A 95 0.97 11.34 4.28
N ILE A 96 0.25 11.60 5.37
CA ILE A 96 -0.24 12.93 5.71
C ILE A 96 0.53 13.43 6.92
N LYS A 97 0.95 14.70 6.87
CA LYS A 97 1.72 15.34 7.92
C LYS A 97 1.07 16.60 8.43
N LEU A 98 1.15 16.75 9.74
CA LEU A 98 0.81 17.99 10.42
C LEU A 98 2.05 18.87 10.51
N ARG A 99 2.02 20.02 9.85
CA ARG A 99 3.10 21.01 9.82
C ARG A 99 2.60 22.35 10.34
N LYS A 100 3.55 23.23 10.70
CA LYS A 100 3.21 24.64 10.90
C LYS A 100 2.83 25.23 9.55
N ALA A 101 1.86 26.13 9.55
CA ALA A 101 1.46 26.82 8.34
C ALA A 101 2.60 27.73 7.86
N ASP A 102 3.19 27.39 6.72
CA ASP A 102 4.23 28.22 6.08
C ASP A 102 3.62 29.30 5.16
N THR A 103 2.33 29.17 4.81
CA THR A 103 1.67 30.05 3.85
C THR A 103 0.96 31.20 4.54
N ASP A 104 1.20 32.42 4.05
CA ASP A 104 0.49 33.64 4.48
C ASP A 104 -1.03 33.45 4.46
N ILE A 105 -1.56 32.64 3.54
CA ILE A 105 -3.00 32.36 3.42
C ILE A 105 -3.54 31.59 4.65
N SER A 106 -2.82 30.57 5.11
CA SER A 106 -3.26 29.76 6.25
C SER A 106 -3.05 30.52 7.57
N ALA A 107 -1.94 31.24 7.67
CA ALA A 107 -1.66 32.14 8.80
C ALA A 107 -2.69 33.29 8.87
N ALA A 108 -3.06 33.89 7.74
CA ALA A 108 -4.08 34.95 7.67
C ALA A 108 -5.48 34.45 8.04
N ARG A 109 -5.79 33.16 7.82
CA ARG A 109 -7.02 32.53 8.30
C ARG A 109 -6.99 32.18 9.79
N GLY A 110 -5.93 32.56 10.51
CA GLY A 110 -5.76 32.27 11.93
C GLY A 110 -5.51 30.79 12.23
N LYS A 111 -5.10 30.00 11.22
CA LYS A 111 -4.84 28.57 11.37
C LYS A 111 -3.34 28.30 11.39
N PRO A 112 -2.73 28.10 12.57
CA PRO A 112 -1.28 27.95 12.71
C PRO A 112 -0.74 26.62 12.17
N PHE A 113 -1.61 25.65 11.88
CA PHE A 113 -1.20 24.34 11.39
C PHE A 113 -1.88 23.98 10.08
N GLU A 114 -1.22 23.15 9.30
CA GLU A 114 -1.74 22.62 8.05
C GLU A 114 -1.49 21.12 7.96
N LEU A 115 -2.43 20.44 7.31
CA LEU A 115 -2.38 19.01 7.07
C LEU A 115 -2.09 18.77 5.59
N ARG A 116 -0.85 18.43 5.26
CA ARG A 116 -0.38 18.26 3.88
C ARG A 116 0.02 16.81 3.58
N PRO A 117 -0.23 16.33 2.34
CA PRO A 117 0.35 15.08 1.87
C PRO A 117 1.87 15.23 1.75
N SER A 118 2.59 14.14 1.97
CA SER A 118 4.05 14.07 1.91
C SER A 118 4.45 12.98 0.92
N PHE A 119 5.27 13.36 -0.05
CA PHE A 119 5.83 12.43 -1.02
C PHE A 119 6.99 11.60 -0.46
N GLY A 120 7.82 12.19 0.42
CA GLY A 120 9.01 11.56 0.99
C GLY A 120 8.90 11.17 2.47
N MET A 121 9.86 10.35 2.91
CA MET A 121 10.10 10.04 4.33
C MET A 121 10.79 11.20 5.05
N GLU A 122 10.14 12.35 5.08
CA GLU A 122 10.56 13.41 5.99
C GLU A 122 10.37 12.92 7.45
N ARG A 123 11.32 13.23 8.33
CA ARG A 123 11.22 12.90 9.76
C ARG A 123 10.70 14.11 10.56
N GLY A 124 10.32 13.92 11.82
CA GLY A 124 10.06 15.01 12.77
C GLY A 124 8.62 15.51 12.89
N HIS A 125 7.73 15.25 11.92
CA HIS A 125 6.33 15.69 11.97
C HIS A 125 5.35 14.56 12.35
N PRO A 126 4.33 14.84 13.18
CA PRO A 126 3.21 13.94 13.39
C PRO A 126 2.64 13.48 12.06
N THR A 127 2.43 12.18 11.93
CA THR A 127 2.07 11.54 10.67
C THR A 127 0.84 10.66 10.82
N SER A 128 0.00 10.68 9.81
CA SER A 128 -1.09 9.72 9.56
C SER A 128 -1.00 9.21 8.12
N TYR A 129 -1.88 8.28 7.77
CA TYR A 129 -1.92 7.69 6.44
C TYR A 129 -3.37 7.66 5.93
N VAL A 130 -3.55 7.93 4.64
CA VAL A 130 -4.84 7.80 3.95
C VAL A 130 -4.67 7.01 2.66
N SER A 131 -5.78 6.56 2.08
CA SER A 131 -5.79 5.85 0.81
C SER A 131 -5.06 6.64 -0.29
N ASN A 132 -4.26 5.94 -1.10
CA ASN A 132 -3.68 6.49 -2.32
C ASN A 132 -4.70 6.48 -3.47
N SER A 133 -5.77 7.27 -3.31
CA SER A 133 -6.81 7.48 -4.32
C SER A 133 -7.33 8.89 -4.23
N VAL A 134 -7.22 9.63 -5.33
CA VAL A 134 -7.74 11.01 -5.41
C VAL A 134 -9.25 11.05 -5.21
N ALA A 135 -9.99 10.05 -5.71
CA ALA A 135 -11.44 9.98 -5.58
C ALA A 135 -11.87 9.81 -4.11
N LEU A 136 -11.21 8.93 -3.36
CA LEU A 136 -11.49 8.75 -1.93
C LEU A 136 -11.14 10.02 -1.13
N VAL A 137 -10.02 10.67 -1.43
CA VAL A 137 -9.66 11.92 -0.76
C VAL A 137 -10.71 13.01 -0.97
N HIS A 138 -11.19 13.21 -2.21
CA HIS A 138 -12.27 14.17 -2.48
C HIS A 138 -13.57 13.78 -1.81
N LYS A 139 -13.98 12.50 -1.89
CA LYS A 139 -15.22 12.01 -1.29
C LYS A 139 -15.27 12.25 0.22
N TYR A 140 -14.14 12.09 0.90
CA TYR A 140 -14.05 12.21 2.36
C TYR A 140 -13.44 13.52 2.85
N ALA A 141 -13.25 14.51 1.97
CA ALA A 141 -12.66 15.80 2.26
C ALA A 141 -13.38 16.56 3.40
N SER A 142 -14.71 16.47 3.46
CA SER A 142 -15.51 17.07 4.55
C SER A 142 -15.16 16.52 5.94
N SER A 143 -14.53 15.36 5.99
CA SER A 143 -14.10 14.69 7.22
C SER A 143 -12.57 14.69 7.39
N ALA A 144 -11.86 15.60 6.71
CA ALA A 144 -10.39 15.66 6.73
C ALA A 144 -9.79 15.76 8.14
N MET A 145 -10.52 16.27 9.13
CA MET A 145 -10.08 16.29 10.53
C MET A 145 -9.86 14.87 11.10
N LYS A 146 -10.55 13.84 10.59
CA LYS A 146 -10.31 12.43 10.97
C LYS A 146 -8.94 11.94 10.52
N TRP A 147 -8.30 12.64 9.59
CA TRP A 147 -6.97 12.31 9.09
C TRP A 147 -5.88 12.84 10.02
N LEU A 148 -6.19 13.58 11.08
CA LEU A 148 -5.18 14.02 12.02
C LEU A 148 -4.39 12.84 12.62
N PRO A 149 -3.05 12.98 12.73
CA PRO A 149 -2.23 12.05 13.47
C PRO A 149 -2.73 11.91 14.90
N SER A 150 -2.80 10.68 15.42
CA SER A 150 -3.28 10.47 16.80
C SER A 150 -2.40 11.18 17.84
N SER A 151 -1.13 11.42 17.52
CA SER A 151 -0.19 12.18 18.36
C SER A 151 -0.48 13.68 18.44
N ALA A 152 -1.29 14.23 17.52
CA ALA A 152 -1.73 15.63 17.57
C ALA A 152 -2.73 15.88 18.72
N ASN A 153 -3.32 14.82 19.28
CA ASN A 153 -4.19 14.89 20.46
C ASN A 153 -3.47 14.44 21.74
N SER A 154 -2.14 14.33 21.71
CA SER A 154 -1.39 13.96 22.92
C SER A 154 -1.48 15.09 23.95
N THR A 155 -1.49 14.75 25.23
CA THR A 155 -1.52 15.69 26.36
C THR A 155 -0.41 16.75 26.30
N ILE A 156 0.69 16.46 25.58
CA ILE A 156 1.87 17.32 25.44
C ILE A 156 1.68 18.37 24.33
N ARG A 157 0.88 18.06 23.30
CA ARG A 157 0.63 18.96 22.15
C ARG A 157 -0.85 18.94 21.84
N HIS A 158 -1.64 19.68 22.62
CA HIS A 158 -3.06 19.80 22.34
C HIS A 158 -3.27 20.74 21.14
N ILE A 159 -3.35 20.18 19.94
CA ILE A 159 -3.67 20.95 18.72
C ILE A 159 -5.18 20.86 18.52
N ASN A 160 -5.86 22.00 18.55
CA ASN A 160 -7.29 22.02 18.29
C ASN A 160 -7.55 21.79 16.79
N GLN A 161 -8.60 21.04 16.45
CA GLN A 161 -9.00 20.81 15.06
C GLN A 161 -9.31 22.14 14.34
N ALA A 162 -9.83 23.13 15.08
CA ALA A 162 -10.09 24.46 14.55
C ALA A 162 -8.82 25.16 14.02
N ASP A 163 -7.66 24.84 14.60
CA ASP A 163 -6.36 25.45 14.28
C ASP A 163 -5.71 24.84 13.03
N VAL A 164 -6.32 23.78 12.47
CA VAL A 164 -5.77 23.03 11.35
C VAL A 164 -6.47 23.40 10.06
N ALA A 165 -5.67 23.81 9.08
CA ALA A 165 -6.10 24.00 7.70
C ALA A 165 -5.98 22.69 6.92
N THR A 166 -7.02 22.38 6.16
CA THR A 166 -7.05 21.29 5.17
C THR A 166 -7.70 21.82 3.90
N GLN A 167 -7.04 21.60 2.77
CA GLN A 167 -7.57 21.95 1.45
C GLN A 167 -7.45 20.72 0.54
N PRO A 168 -8.54 20.20 -0.05
CA PRO A 168 -8.50 19.05 -0.97
C PRO A 168 -7.57 19.26 -2.17
N GLU A 169 -7.39 20.51 -2.60
CA GLU A 169 -6.54 20.93 -3.71
C GLU A 169 -5.06 20.57 -3.44
N TRP A 170 -4.60 20.67 -2.19
CA TRP A 170 -3.24 20.25 -1.82
C TRP A 170 -3.01 18.75 -2.07
N TYR A 171 -4.06 17.94 -1.99
CA TYR A 171 -3.97 16.50 -2.20
C TYR A 171 -4.12 16.11 -3.67
N SER A 172 -4.93 16.83 -4.43
CA SER A 172 -5.23 16.48 -5.82
C SER A 172 -4.27 17.13 -6.80
N GLN A 173 -3.93 18.41 -6.60
CA GLN A 173 -3.07 19.18 -7.51
C GLN A 173 -1.63 19.18 -7.02
N ALA A 174 -1.34 19.79 -5.87
CA ALA A 174 0.04 19.97 -5.40
C ALA A 174 0.78 18.63 -5.21
N TYR A 175 0.11 17.62 -4.65
CA TYR A 175 0.70 16.28 -4.52
C TYR A 175 0.97 15.62 -5.87
N THR A 176 0.06 15.79 -6.84
CA THR A 176 0.22 15.21 -8.19
C THR A 176 1.35 15.91 -8.93
N GLU A 177 1.41 17.24 -8.87
CA GLU A 177 2.50 18.04 -9.46
C GLU A 177 3.85 17.67 -8.86
N GLN A 178 3.92 17.48 -7.54
CA GLN A 178 5.15 17.04 -6.88
C GLN A 178 5.58 15.64 -7.36
N MET A 179 4.65 14.68 -7.43
CA MET A 179 4.94 13.33 -7.93
C MET A 179 5.38 13.35 -9.40
N LEU A 180 4.72 14.15 -10.24
CA LEU A 180 5.07 14.30 -11.65
C LEU A 180 6.45 14.91 -11.82
N GLY A 181 6.76 16.00 -11.10
CA GLY A 181 8.08 16.62 -11.13
C GLY A 181 9.18 15.64 -10.75
N SER A 182 9.01 14.92 -9.64
CA SER A 182 9.96 13.88 -9.23
C SER A 182 10.06 12.72 -10.22
N LEU A 183 8.95 12.35 -10.88
CA LEU A 183 8.95 11.29 -11.88
C LEU A 183 9.71 11.71 -13.14
N ARG A 184 9.47 12.91 -13.65
CA ARG A 184 10.19 13.46 -14.82
C ARG A 184 11.69 13.52 -14.56
N GLU A 185 12.10 14.00 -13.40
CA GLU A 185 13.50 14.07 -12.99
C GLU A 185 14.13 12.67 -12.88
N ALA A 186 13.48 11.76 -12.15
CA ALA A 186 13.98 10.40 -11.96
C ALA A 186 14.06 9.61 -13.28
N LEU A 187 13.07 9.75 -14.15
CA LEU A 187 13.04 9.09 -15.46
C LEU A 187 14.12 9.64 -16.39
N SER A 188 14.28 10.97 -16.44
CA SER A 188 15.33 11.61 -17.26
C SER A 188 16.72 11.19 -16.81
N SER A 189 16.98 11.20 -15.50
CA SER A 189 18.24 10.73 -14.94
C SER A 189 18.51 9.25 -15.29
N THR A 190 17.50 8.39 -15.11
CA THR A 190 17.61 6.95 -15.43
C THR A 190 17.96 6.73 -16.90
N LEU A 191 17.28 7.44 -17.81
CA LEU A 191 17.52 7.32 -19.25
C LEU A 191 18.91 7.79 -19.69
N MET A 192 19.50 8.79 -19.03
CA MET A 192 20.89 9.21 -19.30
C MET A 192 21.93 8.12 -18.95
N HIS A 193 21.58 7.18 -18.06
CA HIS A 193 22.46 6.12 -17.60
C HIS A 193 22.25 4.77 -18.31
N LEU A 194 21.05 4.52 -18.86
CA LEU A 194 20.68 3.23 -19.47
C LEU A 194 21.57 2.77 -20.62
N GLY A 195 22.22 3.68 -21.36
CA GLY A 195 23.05 3.34 -22.52
C GLY A 195 24.51 2.98 -22.21
N LYS A 196 24.96 3.08 -20.95
CA LYS A 196 26.40 3.02 -20.63
C LYS A 196 26.93 1.64 -20.21
N ALA A 197 26.08 0.65 -19.98
CA ALA A 197 26.53 -0.68 -19.55
C ALA A 197 25.71 -1.80 -20.21
N PRO A 198 26.35 -2.89 -20.68
CA PRO A 198 25.64 -4.11 -21.04
C PRO A 198 25.09 -4.72 -19.76
N GLU A 199 23.81 -4.53 -19.48
CA GLU A 199 23.19 -5.08 -18.27
C GLU A 199 22.89 -6.56 -18.47
N SER A 200 23.65 -7.40 -17.76
CA SER A 200 23.39 -8.84 -17.59
C SER A 200 22.13 -9.14 -16.77
N ASP A 201 21.51 -8.11 -16.19
CA ASP A 201 20.44 -8.26 -15.21
C ASP A 201 19.08 -8.47 -15.88
N PRO A 202 18.20 -9.29 -15.28
CA PRO A 202 16.87 -9.51 -15.80
C PRO A 202 16.06 -8.21 -15.75
N ARG A 203 15.63 -7.77 -16.95
CA ARG A 203 14.73 -6.64 -17.12
C ARG A 203 13.29 -7.14 -16.88
N ASP A 204 12.78 -6.85 -15.69
CA ASP A 204 11.51 -7.37 -15.18
C ASP A 204 10.38 -6.32 -15.20
N VAL A 205 10.70 -5.07 -15.52
CA VAL A 205 9.74 -3.98 -15.68
C VAL A 205 9.94 -3.30 -17.03
N ILE A 206 8.85 -3.01 -17.75
CA ILE A 206 8.86 -2.19 -18.97
C ILE A 206 7.97 -0.99 -18.73
N ILE A 207 8.53 0.21 -18.94
CA ILE A 207 7.75 1.45 -18.97
C ILE A 207 7.39 1.73 -20.42
N VAL A 208 6.10 1.99 -20.65
CA VAL A 208 5.57 2.34 -21.97
C VAL A 208 4.66 3.55 -21.85
N CYS A 209 4.35 4.17 -22.99
CA CYS A 209 3.25 5.12 -23.10
C CYS A 209 2.40 4.71 -24.30
N ASN A 210 1.36 3.91 -24.06
CA ASN A 210 0.53 3.34 -25.12
C ASN A 210 -0.97 3.43 -24.77
N PRO A 211 -1.81 4.07 -25.61
CA PRO A 211 -3.25 4.18 -25.37
C PRO A 211 -4.01 2.85 -25.33
N GLN A 212 -3.47 1.79 -25.93
CA GLN A 212 -4.14 0.50 -26.06
C GLN A 212 -3.90 -0.43 -24.87
N LEU A 213 -2.98 -0.07 -23.98
CA LEU A 213 -2.61 -0.90 -22.82
C LEU A 213 -3.25 -0.37 -21.54
N PRO A 214 -3.61 -1.24 -20.58
CA PRO A 214 -4.02 -0.78 -19.26
C PRO A 214 -2.84 -0.13 -18.52
N ALA A 215 -3.13 0.60 -17.43
CA ALA A 215 -2.12 1.26 -16.60
C ALA A 215 -1.04 0.29 -16.11
N ILE A 216 -1.43 -0.92 -15.72
CA ILE A 216 -0.53 -1.97 -15.25
C ILE A 216 -0.96 -3.28 -15.90
N SER A 217 -0.02 -3.99 -16.52
CA SER A 217 -0.24 -5.33 -17.06
C SER A 217 0.97 -6.23 -16.87
N LEU A 218 0.79 -7.51 -17.17
CA LEU A 218 1.84 -8.52 -17.17
C LEU A 218 2.01 -9.04 -18.59
N ARG A 219 3.23 -8.98 -19.12
CA ARG A 219 3.62 -9.56 -20.40
C ARG A 219 4.38 -10.85 -20.14
N LYS A 220 4.11 -11.90 -20.91
CA LYS A 220 4.91 -13.13 -20.85
C LYS A 220 6.35 -12.79 -21.29
N SER A 221 7.34 -13.20 -20.51
CA SER A 221 8.74 -13.04 -20.90
C SER A 221 9.00 -13.74 -22.24
N GLU A 222 9.70 -13.06 -23.14
CA GLU A 222 10.15 -13.62 -24.41
C GLU A 222 11.29 -14.62 -24.20
N ASN A 223 12.04 -14.47 -23.10
CA ASN A 223 13.08 -15.41 -22.74
C ASN A 223 12.44 -16.71 -22.22
N PRO A 224 12.58 -17.85 -22.94
CA PRO A 224 11.94 -19.12 -22.57
C PRO A 224 12.48 -19.69 -21.25
N PHE A 225 13.64 -19.24 -20.79
CA PHE A 225 14.23 -19.66 -19.51
C PHE A 225 13.70 -18.85 -18.32
N ILE A 226 13.06 -17.71 -18.56
CA ILE A 226 12.49 -16.85 -17.54
C ILE A 226 10.97 -17.07 -17.56
N ALA A 227 10.48 -17.89 -16.63
CA ALA A 227 9.04 -18.13 -16.48
C ALA A 227 8.28 -16.89 -15.96
N LEU A 228 8.99 -15.86 -15.52
CA LEU A 228 8.40 -14.65 -14.94
C LEU A 228 7.74 -13.79 -16.02
N ALA A 229 6.54 -13.32 -15.71
CA ALA A 229 5.93 -12.26 -16.48
C ALA A 229 6.65 -10.93 -16.19
N THR A 230 6.97 -10.18 -17.24
CA THR A 230 7.48 -8.83 -17.17
C THR A 230 6.33 -7.88 -16.83
N THR A 231 6.53 -7.02 -15.84
CA THR A 231 5.53 -6.03 -15.46
C THR A 231 5.57 -4.86 -16.41
N VAL A 232 4.46 -4.51 -17.02
CA VAL A 232 4.34 -3.34 -17.89
C VAL A 232 3.67 -2.22 -17.11
N LEU A 233 4.35 -1.08 -16.99
CA LEU A 233 3.84 0.15 -16.39
C LEU A 233 3.57 1.17 -17.50
N ASN A 234 2.31 1.40 -17.80
CA ASN A 234 1.88 2.30 -18.85
C ASN A 234 1.64 3.71 -18.28
N LEU A 235 2.40 4.69 -18.75
CA LEU A 235 2.29 6.08 -18.34
C LEU A 235 1.17 6.85 -19.07
N TYR A 236 0.60 6.30 -20.14
CA TYR A 236 -0.44 6.97 -20.93
C TYR A 236 -1.63 7.50 -20.10
N PRO A 237 -2.17 6.76 -19.10
CA PRO A 237 -3.28 7.25 -18.29
C PRO A 237 -2.96 8.52 -17.48
N ILE A 238 -1.69 8.86 -17.30
CA ILE A 238 -1.25 10.06 -16.57
C ILE A 238 -1.53 11.34 -17.37
N LYS A 239 -1.56 11.23 -18.71
CA LYS A 239 -1.78 12.34 -19.65
C LYS A 239 -0.80 13.50 -19.46
N ASP A 240 0.47 13.16 -19.28
CA ASP A 240 1.55 14.13 -19.10
C ASP A 240 2.40 14.25 -20.38
N PRO A 241 2.38 15.41 -21.07
CA PRO A 241 3.06 15.55 -22.36
C PRO A 241 4.59 15.54 -22.22
N GLU A 242 5.15 15.89 -21.06
CA GLU A 242 6.60 15.81 -20.84
C GLU A 242 7.04 14.36 -20.67
N LEU A 243 6.31 13.55 -19.91
CA LEU A 243 6.59 12.12 -19.80
C LEU A 243 6.46 11.41 -21.16
N GLU A 244 5.44 11.75 -21.95
CA GLU A 244 5.28 11.23 -23.32
C GLU A 244 6.50 11.55 -24.20
N LYS A 245 7.02 12.78 -24.14
CA LYS A 245 8.24 13.18 -24.86
C LYS A 245 9.48 12.44 -24.37
N VAL A 246 9.60 12.21 -23.06
CA VAL A 246 10.74 11.51 -22.47
C VAL A 246 10.75 10.03 -22.87
N VAL A 247 9.59 9.37 -22.87
CA VAL A 247 9.46 7.97 -23.31
C VAL A 247 9.56 7.84 -24.83
N ASN A 248 9.05 8.83 -25.57
CA ASN A 248 9.14 8.94 -27.03
C ASN A 248 8.68 7.69 -27.80
N ASN A 249 7.57 7.08 -27.38
CA ASN A 249 7.01 5.83 -27.94
C ASN A 249 8.00 4.64 -27.94
N ARG A 250 8.95 4.62 -27.00
CA ARG A 250 9.91 3.54 -26.82
C ARG A 250 9.53 2.71 -25.60
N ASP A 251 9.84 1.42 -25.64
CA ASP A 251 9.78 0.55 -24.47
C ASP A 251 11.05 0.79 -23.65
N ILE A 252 10.91 1.28 -22.42
CA ILE A 252 12.02 1.47 -21.50
C ILE A 252 12.06 0.28 -20.56
N GLU A 253 12.99 -0.62 -20.81
CA GLU A 253 13.17 -1.80 -20.00
C GLU A 253 14.05 -1.50 -18.78
N LEU A 254 13.57 -1.85 -17.60
CA LEU A 254 14.21 -1.61 -16.31
C LEU A 254 14.32 -2.90 -15.50
N CYS A 255 15.33 -2.93 -14.63
CA CYS A 255 15.39 -3.87 -13.51
C CYS A 255 14.83 -3.21 -12.24
N SER A 256 13.78 -3.79 -11.66
CA SER A 256 13.06 -3.26 -10.50
C SER A 256 13.91 -3.19 -9.24
N SER A 257 14.89 -4.08 -9.09
CA SER A 257 15.83 -4.09 -7.94
C SER A 257 16.77 -2.88 -7.98
N LYS A 258 17.22 -2.48 -9.17
CA LYS A 258 18.08 -1.30 -9.40
C LYS A 258 17.28 0.00 -9.42
N HIS A 259 16.13 0.01 -10.08
CA HIS A 259 15.32 1.20 -10.32
C HIS A 259 14.10 1.29 -9.39
N ARG A 260 14.23 0.74 -8.18
CA ARG A 260 13.11 0.57 -7.24
C ARG A 260 12.31 1.84 -7.00
N SER A 261 12.99 2.94 -6.70
CA SER A 261 12.35 4.22 -6.38
C SER A 261 11.50 4.73 -7.55
N LEU A 262 12.00 4.59 -8.79
CA LEU A 262 11.29 4.99 -10.00
C LEU A 262 10.06 4.09 -10.22
N CYS A 263 10.23 2.76 -10.16
CA CYS A 263 9.11 1.83 -10.37
C CYS A 263 8.00 2.02 -9.33
N PHE A 264 8.37 2.23 -8.06
CA PHE A 264 7.39 2.50 -6.99
C PHE A 264 6.70 3.85 -7.17
N LEU A 265 7.43 4.87 -7.63
CA LEU A 265 6.87 6.19 -7.93
C LEU A 265 5.81 6.10 -9.04
N ILE A 266 6.15 5.43 -10.14
CA ILE A 266 5.21 5.21 -11.25
C ILE A 266 3.99 4.45 -10.76
N TYR A 267 4.18 3.34 -10.06
CA TYR A 267 3.08 2.55 -9.51
C TYR A 267 2.17 3.40 -8.61
N ARG A 268 2.76 4.19 -7.70
CA ARG A 268 2.01 5.07 -6.79
C ARG A 268 1.19 6.10 -7.55
N LEU A 269 1.77 6.75 -8.55
CA LEU A 269 1.08 7.76 -9.35
C LEU A 269 -0.07 7.14 -10.16
N LEU A 270 0.17 6.00 -10.83
CA LEU A 270 -0.86 5.28 -11.57
C LEU A 270 -2.00 4.84 -10.66
N ALA A 271 -1.69 4.29 -9.48
CA ALA A 271 -2.69 3.89 -8.50
C ALA A 271 -3.47 5.11 -7.96
N PHE A 272 -2.79 6.24 -7.74
CA PHE A 272 -3.43 7.47 -7.25
C PHE A 272 -4.46 8.03 -8.24
N GLN A 273 -4.18 7.88 -9.53
CA GLN A 273 -4.99 8.41 -10.63
C GLN A 273 -5.95 7.38 -11.26
N ALA A 274 -5.92 6.11 -10.84
CA ALA A 274 -6.74 5.05 -11.43
C ALA A 274 -8.24 5.40 -11.48
N ASP A 275 -8.73 6.15 -10.49
CA ASP A 275 -10.13 6.55 -10.36
C ASP A 275 -10.47 7.87 -11.11
N ARG A 276 -9.53 8.49 -11.85
CA ARG A 276 -9.81 9.70 -12.65
C ARG A 276 -10.47 9.41 -14.01
N ILE A 277 -10.78 8.15 -14.30
CA ILE A 277 -11.54 7.78 -15.49
C ILE A 277 -13.01 8.16 -15.24
N ILE A 278 -13.31 9.45 -15.46
CA ILE A 278 -14.65 9.98 -15.74
C ILE A 278 -14.90 9.80 -17.23
#